data_AF-A0A353RA10-F1
#
_entry.id   AF-A0A353RA10-F1
#
_cell.length_a   1.000
_cell.length_b   1.000
_cell.length_c   1.000
_cell.angle_alpha   90.00
_cell.angle_beta   90.00
_cell.angle_gamma   90.00
#
_symmetry.space_group_name_H-M   'P 1'
#
loop_
_entity.id
_entity.type
_entity.pdbx_description
1 polymer ?
#
loop_
_entity_poly.entity_id
_entity_poly.type
_entity_poly.pdbx_seq_one_letter_code
_entity_poly.pdbx_strand_id
1 'polypeptide(L)' 'MAELVKDLADRYGRQRCNLLPILQGVVEQEKYLSEYSMFEIARELDLPVTEVYGTATFYSFLECKKMGKYIIR' A
#
# COMPACT_ATOMS: atom_id res chain seq x y z
N MET A 1 1.63 -10.20 -6.67
CA MET A 1 1.48 -9.31 -5.49
C MET A 1 2.72 -9.28 -4.62
N ALA A 2 3.11 -10.40 -3.98
CA ALA A 2 4.26 -10.48 -3.08
C ALA A 2 5.54 -9.90 -3.69
N GLU A 3 5.82 -10.24 -4.95
CA GLU A 3 7.02 -9.78 -5.65
C GLU A 3 7.03 -8.25 -5.88
N LEU A 4 5.85 -7.64 -6.06
CA LEU A 4 5.73 -6.21 -6.32
C LEU A 4 5.93 -5.39 -5.04
N VAL A 5 5.36 -5.85 -3.92
CA VAL A 5 5.60 -5.27 -2.60
C VAL A 5 7.08 -5.38 -2.24
N LYS A 6 7.70 -6.53 -2.54
CA LYS A 6 9.11 -6.78 -2.27
C LYS A 6 10.04 -5.91 -3.12
N ASP A 7 9.75 -5.73 -4.41
CA ASP A 7 10.50 -4.82 -5.29
C ASP A 7 10.40 -3.36 -4.83
N LEU A 8 9.19 -2.91 -4.47
CA LEU A 8 8.98 -1.56 -3.94
C LEU A 8 9.68 -1.38 -2.59
N ALA A 9 9.61 -2.36 -1.70
CA ALA A 9 10.29 -2.34 -0.41
C ALA A 9 11.81 -2.34 -0.54
N ASP A 10 12.36 -2.98 -1.58
CA ASP A 10 13.80 -2.97 -1.87
C ASP A 10 14.25 -1.64 -2.50
N ARG A 11 13.47 -1.08 -3.43
CA ARG A 11 13.75 0.22 -4.06
C ARG A 11 13.67 1.39 -3.11
N TYR A 12 12.57 1.49 -2.35
CA TYR A 12 12.36 2.62 -1.44
C TYR A 12 13.05 2.38 -0.09
N GLY A 13 13.18 1.13 0.34
CA GLY A 13 13.76 0.72 1.61
C GLY A 13 12.69 0.39 2.65
N ARG A 14 12.97 -0.59 3.52
CA ARG A 14 12.04 -1.15 4.53
C ARG A 14 11.83 -0.26 5.77
N GLN A 15 11.89 1.06 5.63
CA GLN A 15 11.71 1.99 6.74
C GLN A 15 10.26 2.47 6.86
N ARG A 16 9.82 2.84 8.07
CA ARG A 16 8.48 3.45 8.31
C ARG A 16 8.21 4.65 7.41
N CYS A 17 9.21 5.48 7.15
CA CYS A 17 9.08 6.65 6.28
C CYS A 17 8.75 6.28 4.83
N ASN A 18 9.09 5.07 4.40
CA ASN A 18 8.88 4.57 3.05
C ASN A 18 7.59 3.75 2.91
N LEU A 19 6.83 3.59 3.99
CA LEU A 19 5.52 2.96 3.95
C LEU A 19 4.62 3.65 2.91
N LEU A 20 4.59 4.99 2.90
CA LEU A 20 3.76 5.77 1.99
C LEU A 20 4.07 5.52 0.50
N PRO A 21 5.32 5.66 0.00
CA PRO A 21 5.63 5.38 -1.41
C PRO A 21 5.39 3.91 -1.79
N ILE A 22 5.54 2.97 -0.86
CA ILE A 22 5.22 1.55 -1.11
C ILE A 22 3.71 1.36 -1.28
N LEU A 23 2.88 1.91 -0.39
CA LEU A 23 1.42 1.86 -0.56
C LEU A 23 0.98 2.56 -1.85
N GLN A 24 1.57 3.71 -2.17
CA GLN A 24 1.26 4.43 -3.40
C GLN A 24 1.62 3.61 -4.64
N GLY A 25 2.81 3.00 -4.67
CA GLY A 25 3.23 2.14 -5.78
C GLY A 25 2.31 0.93 -5.99
N VAL A 26 1.81 0.34 -4.89
CA VAL A 26 0.84 -0.76 -4.97
C VAL A 26 -0.51 -0.26 -5.50
N VAL A 27 -1.03 0.86 -4.99
CA VAL A 27 -2.30 1.45 -5.48
C VAL A 27 -2.19 1.90 -6.93
N GLU A 28 -1.05 2.42 -7.37
CA GLU A 28 -0.84 2.86 -8.75
C GLU A 28 -0.89 1.68 -9.74
N GLN A 29 -0.36 0.51 -9.33
CA GLN A 29 -0.34 -0.71 -10.12
C GLN A 29 -1.70 -1.45 -10.09
N GLU A 30 -2.26 -1.64 -8.89
CA GLU A 30 -3.45 -2.47 -8.66
C GLU A 30 -4.77 -1.67 -8.67
N LYS A 31 -4.70 -0.34 -8.58
CA LYS A 31 -5.83 0.59 -8.39
C LYS A 31 -6.62 0.40 -7.10
N TYR A 32 -6.25 -0.54 -6.23
CA TYR A 32 -6.84 -0.71 -4.92
C TYR A 32 -5.89 -1.41 -3.95
N LEU A 33 -6.04 -1.10 -2.67
CA LEU A 33 -5.42 -1.83 -1.57
C LEU A 33 -6.39 -2.89 -1.04
N SER A 34 -6.10 -4.16 -1.33
CA SER A 34 -6.74 -5.27 -0.62
C SER A 34 -6.13 -5.47 0.78
N GLU A 35 -6.91 -6.06 1.67
CA GLU A 35 -6.47 -6.48 3.02
C GLU A 35 -5.23 -7.39 2.94
N TYR A 36 -5.20 -8.29 1.94
CA TYR A 36 -4.04 -9.13 1.67
C TYR A 36 -2.79 -8.32 1.32
N SER A 37 -2.91 -7.30 0.47
CA SER A 37 -1.81 -6.41 0.10
C SER A 37 -1.29 -5.63 1.33
N MET A 38 -2.18 -5.13 2.18
CA MET A 38 -1.79 -4.45 3.42
C MET A 38 -1.03 -5.39 4.37
N PHE A 39 -1.46 -6.65 4.48
CA PHE A 39 -0.80 -7.64 5.32
C PHE A 39 0.59 -8.01 4.81
N GLU A 40 0.75 -8.17 3.50
CA GLU A 40 2.04 -8.42 2.86
C GLU A 40 3.00 -7.24 3.06
N ILE A 41 2.53 -6.01 2.88
CA ILE A 41 3.30 -4.77 3.14
C ILE A 41 3.73 -4.72 4.61
N ALA A 42 2.81 -4.97 5.54
CA ALA A 42 3.11 -4.99 6.97
C ALA A 42 4.21 -6.01 7.31
N ARG A 43 4.12 -7.21 6.72
CA ARG A 43 5.12 -8.28 6.91
C ARG A 43 6.47 -7.93 6.32
N GLU A 44 6.51 -7.34 5.12
CA GLU A 44 7.76 -6.99 4.42
C GLU A 44 8.49 -5.81 5.07
N LEU A 45 7.74 -4.85 5.63
CA LEU A 45 8.30 -3.71 6.36
C LEU A 45 8.55 -3.99 7.85
N ASP A 46 8.20 -5.17 8.35
CA ASP A 46 8.22 -5.52 9.77
C ASP A 46 7.44 -4.50 10.62
N LEU A 47 6.25 -4.13 10.13
CA LEU A 47 5.35 -3.16 10.76
C LEU A 47 4.05 -3.80 11.22
N PRO A 48 3.45 -3.30 12.31
CA PRO A 48 2.14 -3.78 12.70
C PRO A 48 1.11 -3.38 11.64
N VAL A 49 0.23 -4.32 11.29
CA VAL A 49 -0.84 -4.13 10.30
C VAL A 49 -1.68 -2.89 10.64
N THR A 50 -1.86 -2.58 11.92
CA THR A 50 -2.56 -1.38 12.40
C THR A 50 -1.96 -0.07 11.91
N GLU A 51 -0.63 0.04 11.80
CA GLU A 51 0.05 1.24 11.26
C GLU A 51 -0.21 1.38 9.76
N VAL A 52 -0.16 0.26 9.04
CA VAL A 52 -0.44 0.20 7.60
C VAL A 52 -1.89 0.58 7.33
N TYR A 53 -2.82 0.01 8.10
CA TYR A 53 -4.25 0.28 8.01
C TYR A 53 -4.57 1.73 8.39
N GLY A 54 -3.96 2.24 9.46
CA GLY A 54 -4.06 3.63 9.86
C GLY A 54 -3.59 4.58 8.76
N THR A 55 -2.43 4.29 8.15
CA THR A 55 -1.91 5.09 7.03
C THR A 55 -2.81 5.03 5.80
N ALA A 56 -3.25 3.83 5.41
CA ALA A 56 -4.12 3.62 4.26
C ALA A 56 -5.49 4.30 4.42
N THR A 57 -6.04 4.35 5.63
CA THR A 57 -7.31 5.02 5.92
C THR A 57 -7.16 6.52 6.16
N PHE A 58 -6.00 6.97 6.65
CA PHE A 58 -5.70 8.39 6.89
C PHE A 58 -5.57 9.18 5.60
N TYR A 59 -4.90 8.60 4.59
CA TYR A 59 -4.70 9.26 3.31
C TYR A 59 -5.82 8.93 2.32
N SER A 60 -6.68 9.89 2.03
CA SER A 60 -7.83 9.70 1.10
C SER A 60 -7.45 9.37 -0.35
N PHE A 61 -6.16 9.44 -0.72
CA PHE A 61 -5.65 9.01 -2.03
C PHE A 61 -5.25 7.53 -2.05
N LEU A 62 -5.11 6.88 -0.90
CA LEU A 62 -4.88 5.45 -0.81
C LEU A 62 -6.23 4.75 -0.85
N GLU A 63 -6.63 4.40 -2.07
CA GLU A 63 -7.93 3.79 -2.28
C GLU A 63 -7.94 2.33 -1.78
N CYS A 64 -8.52 2.11 -0.61
CA CYS A 64 -8.74 0.77 -0.03
C CYS A 64 -9.91 0.01 -0.68
N LYS A 65 -10.55 0.56 -1.71
CA LYS A 65 -11.63 -0.10 -2.45
C LYS A 65 -11.38 0.05 -3.94
N LYS A 66 -11.69 -1.01 -4.69
CA LYS A 66 -11.67 -1.03 -6.15
C LYS A 66 -12.61 0.05 -6.69
N MET A 67 -12.09 1.23 -7.01
CA MET A 67 -12.91 2.24 -7.65
C MET A 67 -13.35 1.74 -9.03
N GLY A 68 -14.59 2.07 -9.37
CA GLY A 68 -15.11 1.85 -10.72
C GLY A 68 -14.24 2.57 -11.73
N LYS A 69 -14.25 2.09 -12.98
CA LYS A 69 -13.39 2.50 -14.09
C LYS A 69 -13.40 4.02 -14.42
N TYR A 70 -14.25 4.82 -13.77
CA TYR A 70 -14.43 6.25 -13.98
C TYR A 70 -14.49 6.98 -12.64
N ILE A 71 -13.40 7.70 -12.34
CA ILE A 71 -13.37 8.70 -11.27
C ILE A 71 -13.70 10.03 -11.96
N ILE A 72 -14.91 10.55 -11.75
CA ILE A 72 -15.27 11.91 -12.17
C ILE A 72 -14.99 12.80 -10.97
N ARG A 73 -14.06 13.75 -11.09
CA ARG A 73 -13.69 14.70 -10.05
C ARG A 73 -13.87 16.12 -10.58
#